data_AF-W9TEM9-F1
#
_entry.id   AF-W9TEM9-F1
#
_cell.length_a   1.000
_cell.length_b   1.000
_cell.length_c   1.000
_cell.angle_alpha   90.00
_cell.angle_beta   90.00
_cell.angle_gamma   90.00
#
_symmetry.space_group_name_H-M   'P 1'
#
loop_
_entity.id
_entity.type
_entity.pdbx_description
1 polymer ?
#
loop_
_entity_poly.entity_id
_entity_poly.type
_entity_poly.pdbx_seq_one_letter_code
_entity_poly.pdbx_strand_id
1 'polypeptide(L)'
;MTLLWLLVLLLGIAVIAHLRVSPIPALAIVATYLILMSAAEEPPGWLMLVLWLVLIAVAVPLLADGLRRKYFSGPMFDWFKKVLPPISATERDAIEAGSVWWDGELFSGRPHWDTLLDYPPARLSDEEQAFLDGPTETLCAMVSEWDIAQRLDLPPAAWDYIKAEGFFA
;
A
#
# COMPACT_ATOMS: atom_id res chain seq x y z
N MET A 1 -18.51 -38.54 20.77
CA MET A 1 -17.15 -37.99 20.98
C MET A 1 -16.69 -37.25 19.72
N THR A 2 -16.96 -37.78 18.52
CA THR A 2 -16.91 -37.06 17.22
C THR A 2 -17.35 -35.60 17.22
N LEU A 3 -18.51 -35.27 17.83
CA LEU A 3 -19.00 -33.89 17.92
C LEU A 3 -18.00 -32.95 18.62
N LEU A 4 -17.34 -33.45 19.68
CA LEU A 4 -16.34 -32.68 20.42
C LEU A 4 -15.11 -32.41 19.54
N TRP A 5 -14.64 -33.40 18.78
CA TRP A 5 -13.57 -33.20 17.78
C TRP A 5 -13.93 -32.16 16.72
N LEU A 6 -15.18 -32.12 16.27
CA LEU A 6 -15.62 -31.11 15.30
C LEU A 6 -15.67 -29.70 15.92
N LEU A 7 -16.12 -29.58 17.17
CA LEU A 7 -16.13 -28.30 17.89
C LEU A 7 -14.70 -27.78 18.12
N VAL A 8 -13.78 -28.65 18.52
CA VAL A 8 -12.37 -28.31 18.72
C VAL A 8 -11.71 -27.95 17.38
N LEU A 9 -12.04 -28.65 16.28
CA LEU A 9 -11.57 -28.30 14.94
C LEU A 9 -12.01 -26.88 14.55
N LEU A 10 -13.29 -26.58 14.72
CA LEU A 10 -13.88 -25.29 14.36
C LEU A 10 -13.26 -24.16 15.19
N LEU A 11 -13.17 -24.34 16.51
CA LEU A 11 -12.54 -23.38 17.40
C LEU A 11 -11.05 -23.22 17.09
N GLY A 12 -10.35 -24.33 16.83
CA GLY A 12 -8.93 -24.33 16.48
C GLY A 12 -8.68 -23.54 15.20
N ILE A 13 -9.48 -23.73 14.16
CA ILE A 13 -9.41 -22.94 12.92
C ILE A 13 -9.66 -21.46 13.21
N ALA A 14 -10.67 -21.12 14.03
CA ALA A 14 -10.96 -19.74 14.40
C ALA A 14 -9.78 -19.09 15.16
N VAL A 15 -9.14 -19.82 16.07
CA VAL A 15 -7.95 -19.35 16.81
C VAL A 15 -6.76 -19.16 15.88
N ILE A 16 -6.47 -20.14 15.02
CA ILE A 16 -5.38 -20.05 14.02
C ILE A 16 -5.59 -18.82 13.11
N ALA A 17 -6.83 -18.57 12.68
CA ALA A 17 -7.19 -17.40 11.90
C ALA A 17 -7.03 -16.09 12.70
N HIS A 18 -7.46 -16.06 13.97
CA HIS A 18 -7.31 -14.89 14.85
C HIS A 18 -5.84 -14.54 15.10
N LEU A 19 -5.00 -15.55 15.28
CA LEU A 19 -3.55 -15.40 15.46
C LEU A 19 -2.81 -15.11 14.15
N ARG A 20 -3.50 -15.05 13.01
CA ARG A 20 -2.94 -14.74 11.68
C ARG A 20 -1.75 -15.63 11.32
N VAL A 21 -1.82 -16.91 11.69
CA VAL A 21 -0.77 -17.88 11.39
C VAL A 21 -0.60 -17.98 9.87
N SER A 22 0.63 -18.12 9.40
CA SER A 22 0.90 -18.23 7.97
C SER A 22 0.25 -19.49 7.36
N PRO A 23 -0.07 -19.49 6.05
CA PRO A 23 -0.93 -20.54 5.46
C PRO A 23 -0.36 -21.95 5.56
N ILE A 24 0.95 -22.13 5.39
CA ILE A 24 1.60 -23.44 5.42
C ILE A 24 1.46 -24.11 6.81
N PRO A 25 1.90 -23.49 7.92
CA PRO A 25 1.72 -24.09 9.24
C PRO A 25 0.25 -24.23 9.62
N ALA A 26 -0.63 -23.29 9.24
CA ALA A 26 -2.07 -23.43 9.48
C ALA A 26 -2.65 -24.70 8.84
N LEU A 27 -2.35 -24.94 7.55
CA LEU A 27 -2.78 -26.14 6.83
C LEU A 27 -2.17 -27.42 7.42
N ALA A 28 -0.90 -27.39 7.82
CA ALA A 28 -0.22 -28.54 8.44
C ALA A 28 -0.84 -28.91 9.79
N ILE A 29 -1.19 -27.93 10.62
CA ILE A 29 -1.86 -28.15 11.91
C ILE A 29 -3.24 -28.79 11.68
N VAL A 30 -4.03 -28.26 10.75
CA VAL A 30 -5.36 -28.82 10.44
C VAL A 30 -5.25 -30.24 9.86
N ALA A 31 -4.32 -30.48 8.94
CA ALA A 31 -4.07 -31.81 8.38
C ALA A 31 -3.68 -32.82 9.48
N THR A 32 -2.76 -32.44 10.36
CA THR A 32 -2.31 -33.26 11.49
C THR A 32 -3.48 -33.57 12.43
N TYR A 33 -4.32 -32.58 12.71
CA TYR A 33 -5.50 -32.77 13.54
C TYR A 33 -6.49 -33.76 12.92
N LEU A 34 -6.74 -33.70 11.61
CA LEU A 34 -7.61 -34.67 10.93
C LEU A 34 -7.07 -36.10 11.01
N ILE A 35 -5.74 -36.27 10.89
CA ILE A 35 -5.09 -37.58 11.08
C ILE A 35 -5.31 -38.09 12.50
N LEU A 36 -5.08 -37.25 13.51
CA LEU A 36 -5.29 -37.60 14.92
C LEU A 36 -6.76 -37.98 15.21
N MET A 37 -7.71 -37.22 14.65
CA MET A 37 -9.14 -37.52 14.76
C MET A 37 -9.47 -38.90 14.15
N SER A 38 -8.89 -39.24 13.00
CA SER A 38 -9.11 -40.54 12.33
C SER A 38 -8.43 -41.74 13.01
N ALA A 39 -7.40 -41.48 13.83
CA ALA A 39 -6.69 -42.51 14.58
C ALA A 39 -7.30 -42.72 15.99
N ALA A 40 -7.82 -41.66 16.60
CA ALA A 40 -8.42 -41.70 17.92
C ALA A 40 -9.87 -42.20 17.90
N GLU A 41 -10.60 -41.96 16.82
CA GLU A 41 -11.97 -42.42 16.62
C GLU A 41 -12.11 -43.08 15.24
N GLU A 42 -13.15 -43.89 15.06
CA GLU A 42 -13.57 -44.39 13.74
C GLU A 42 -14.76 -43.56 13.22
N PRO A 43 -14.56 -42.29 12.80
CA PRO A 43 -15.62 -41.49 12.22
C PRO A 43 -16.09 -42.11 10.90
N PRO A 44 -17.34 -41.85 10.48
CA PRO A 44 -17.82 -42.31 9.19
C PRO A 44 -16.89 -41.87 8.05
N GLY A 45 -16.48 -42.79 7.18
CA GLY A 45 -15.51 -42.50 6.11
C GLY A 45 -15.92 -41.36 5.17
N TRP A 46 -17.23 -41.18 4.95
CA TRP A 46 -17.75 -40.06 4.15
C TRP A 46 -17.45 -38.70 4.79
N LEU A 47 -17.50 -38.60 6.12
CA LEU A 47 -17.22 -37.35 6.84
C LEU A 47 -15.75 -36.97 6.67
N MET A 48 -14.84 -37.93 6.84
CA MET A 48 -13.41 -37.71 6.63
C MET A 48 -13.10 -37.31 5.20
N LEU A 49 -13.75 -37.96 4.22
CA LEU A 49 -13.61 -37.60 2.81
C LEU A 49 -14.00 -36.14 2.57
N VAL A 50 -15.14 -35.69 3.12
CA VAL A 50 -15.57 -34.30 2.98
C VAL A 50 -14.57 -33.34 3.63
N LEU A 51 -14.09 -33.62 4.84
CA LEU A 51 -13.13 -32.76 5.55
C LEU A 51 -11.81 -32.62 4.80
N TRP A 52 -11.28 -33.71 4.26
CA TRP A 52 -10.06 -33.70 3.45
C TRP A 52 -10.26 -32.95 2.12
N LEU A 53 -11.40 -33.13 1.46
CA LEU A 53 -11.72 -32.39 0.24
C LEU A 53 -11.80 -30.89 0.50
N VAL A 54 -12.43 -30.47 1.60
CA VAL A 54 -12.48 -29.06 2.00
C VAL A 54 -11.07 -28.52 2.28
N LEU A 55 -10.24 -29.26 3.00
CA LEU A 55 -8.86 -28.86 3.25
C LEU A 55 -8.07 -28.68 1.95
N ILE A 56 -8.18 -29.61 1.00
CA ILE A 56 -7.55 -29.52 -0.32
C ILE A 56 -8.08 -28.32 -1.11
N ALA A 57 -9.41 -28.13 -1.13
CA ALA A 57 -10.04 -27.02 -1.83
C ALA A 57 -9.57 -25.64 -1.32
N VAL A 58 -9.21 -25.55 -0.03
CA VAL A 58 -8.62 -24.34 0.58
C VAL A 58 -7.10 -24.28 0.34
N ALA A 59 -6.39 -25.40 0.46
CA ALA A 59 -4.94 -25.47 0.31
C ALA A 59 -4.48 -25.14 -1.12
N VAL A 60 -5.18 -25.64 -2.13
CA VAL A 60 -4.85 -25.46 -3.55
C VAL A 60 -4.73 -23.98 -3.94
N PRO A 61 -5.76 -23.12 -3.73
CA PRO A 61 -5.62 -21.69 -4.04
C PRO A 61 -4.67 -20.96 -3.09
N LEU A 62 -4.43 -21.44 -1.87
CA LEU A 62 -3.48 -20.79 -0.95
C LEU A 62 -2.01 -21.03 -1.34
N LEU A 63 -1.68 -22.23 -1.83
CA LEU A 63 -0.30 -22.64 -2.12
C LEU A 63 0.07 -22.45 -3.60
N ALA A 64 -0.89 -22.56 -4.53
CA ALA A 64 -0.65 -22.39 -5.96
C ALA A 64 -0.96 -20.97 -6.43
N ASP A 65 0.01 -20.07 -6.29
CA ASP A 65 -0.13 -18.65 -6.63
C ASP A 65 -0.68 -18.39 -8.04
N GLY A 66 -0.22 -19.16 -9.04
CA GLY A 66 -0.68 -19.02 -10.43
C GLY A 66 -2.17 -19.36 -10.59
N LEU A 67 -2.65 -20.38 -9.89
CA LEU A 67 -4.04 -20.82 -9.94
C LEU A 67 -4.94 -19.82 -9.20
N ARG A 68 -4.51 -19.36 -8.02
CA ARG A 68 -5.17 -18.31 -7.26
C ARG A 68 -5.37 -17.06 -8.09
N ARG A 69 -4.31 -16.58 -8.74
CA ARG A 69 -4.35 -15.37 -9.56
C ARG A 69 -5.27 -15.53 -10.76
N LYS A 70 -5.21 -16.67 -11.46
CA LYS A 70 -6.01 -16.90 -12.68
C LYS A 70 -7.50 -17.05 -12.40
N TYR A 71 -7.87 -17.81 -11.36
CA TYR A 71 -9.28 -18.21 -11.15
C TYR A 71 -9.99 -17.43 -10.04
N PHE A 72 -9.25 -16.85 -9.09
CA PHE A 72 -9.83 -16.12 -7.97
C PHE A 72 -9.50 -14.63 -8.03
N SER A 73 -8.22 -14.26 -7.89
CA SER A 73 -7.83 -12.85 -7.74
C SER A 73 -8.06 -12.03 -9.01
N GLY A 74 -7.79 -12.59 -10.19
CA GLY A 74 -7.96 -11.89 -11.48
C GLY A 74 -9.41 -11.49 -11.75
N PRO A 75 -10.37 -12.44 -11.77
CA PRO A 75 -11.78 -12.11 -11.96
C PRO A 75 -12.33 -11.16 -10.89
N MET A 76 -11.90 -11.34 -9.63
CA MET A 76 -12.29 -10.44 -8.53
C MET A 76 -11.76 -9.02 -8.75
N PHE A 77 -10.52 -8.88 -9.20
CA PHE A 77 -9.91 -7.60 -9.55
C PHE A 77 -10.62 -6.94 -10.74
N ASP A 78 -10.98 -7.72 -11.77
CA ASP A 78 -11.74 -7.22 -12.92
C ASP A 78 -13.13 -6.73 -12.54
N TRP A 79 -13.79 -7.41 -11.62
CA TRP A 79 -15.04 -6.94 -11.04
C TRP A 79 -14.83 -5.68 -10.20
N PHE A 80 -13.80 -5.66 -9.35
CA PHE A 80 -13.50 -4.51 -8.48
C PHE A 80 -13.23 -3.24 -9.29
N LYS A 81 -12.49 -3.35 -10.40
CA LYS A 81 -12.27 -2.24 -11.35
C LYS A 81 -13.56 -1.65 -11.93
N LYS A 82 -14.62 -2.45 -12.06
CA LYS A 82 -15.93 -1.99 -12.58
C LYS A 82 -16.76 -1.26 -11.53
N VAL A 83 -16.56 -1.61 -10.25
CA VAL A 83 -17.32 -1.04 -9.12
C VAL A 83 -16.64 0.20 -8.55
N LEU A 84 -15.31 0.29 -8.67
CA LEU A 84 -14.58 1.48 -8.28
C LEU A 84 -15.02 2.69 -9.12
N PRO A 85 -15.30 3.84 -8.49
CA PRO A 85 -15.56 5.05 -9.23
C PRO A 85 -14.31 5.43 -10.04
N PRO A 86 -14.49 5.94 -11.27
CA PRO A 86 -13.38 6.44 -12.05
C PRO A 86 -12.75 7.63 -11.31
N ILE A 87 -11.43 7.61 -11.13
CA ILE A 87 -10.68 8.76 -10.62
C ILE A 87 -10.96 9.97 -11.53
N SER A 88 -11.41 11.07 -10.93
CA SER A 88 -11.64 12.32 -11.65
C SER A 88 -10.34 12.87 -12.24
N ALA A 89 -10.41 13.66 -13.31
CA ALA A 89 -9.22 14.26 -13.93
C ALA A 89 -8.39 15.05 -12.89
N THR A 90 -9.04 15.81 -12.02
CA THR A 90 -8.38 16.59 -10.97
C THR A 90 -7.76 15.74 -9.87
N GLU A 91 -8.39 14.63 -9.46
CA GLU A 91 -7.78 13.71 -8.49
C GLU A 91 -6.58 12.96 -9.09
N ARG A 92 -6.67 12.64 -10.39
CA ARG A 92 -5.56 12.06 -11.14
C ARG A 92 -4.39 13.02 -11.19
N ASP A 93 -4.64 14.26 -11.60
CA ASP A 93 -3.63 15.29 -11.68
C ASP A 93 -3.02 15.56 -10.30
N ALA A 94 -3.81 15.52 -9.21
CA ALA A 94 -3.29 15.65 -7.84
C ALA A 94 -2.44 14.45 -7.39
N ILE A 95 -2.81 13.23 -7.76
CA ILE A 95 -2.04 12.02 -7.46
C ILE A 95 -0.77 11.95 -8.31
N GLU A 96 -0.85 12.32 -9.59
CA GLU A 96 0.25 12.26 -10.55
C GLU A 96 1.20 13.46 -10.43
N ALA A 97 0.72 14.62 -9.95
CA ALA A 97 1.58 15.78 -9.61
C ALA A 97 2.53 15.47 -8.44
N GLY A 98 2.20 14.47 -7.61
CA GLY A 98 3.11 13.91 -6.62
C GLY A 98 3.87 12.72 -7.19
N SER A 99 5.08 12.92 -7.70
CA SER A 99 5.98 11.79 -7.97
C SER A 99 6.49 11.24 -6.64
N VAL A 100 6.29 9.95 -6.42
CA VAL A 100 6.97 9.25 -5.34
C VAL A 100 8.45 9.17 -5.73
N TRP A 101 9.33 9.83 -4.97
CA TRP A 101 10.74 9.99 -5.30
C TRP A 101 11.56 8.96 -4.50
N TRP A 102 12.41 9.38 -3.57
CA TRP A 102 13.16 8.47 -2.69
C TRP A 102 12.27 7.75 -1.65
N ASP A 103 11.13 8.35 -1.30
CA ASP A 103 10.21 7.84 -0.28
C ASP A 103 9.50 6.55 -0.70
N GLY A 104 9.30 6.35 -2.01
CA GLY A 104 8.68 5.15 -2.57
C GLY A 104 9.53 3.90 -2.41
N GLU A 105 10.85 4.04 -2.56
CA GLU A 105 11.77 2.95 -2.27
C GLU A 105 11.71 2.56 -0.79
N LEU A 106 11.65 3.54 0.11
CA LEU A 106 11.57 3.29 1.55
C LEU A 106 10.27 2.56 1.93
N PHE A 107 9.14 2.96 1.36
CA PHE A 107 7.83 2.36 1.65
C PHE A 107 7.55 1.05 0.90
N SER A 108 8.39 0.66 -0.05
CA SER A 108 8.26 -0.61 -0.79
C SER A 108 8.46 -1.87 0.08
N GLY A 109 9.03 -1.72 1.28
CA GLY A 109 9.39 -2.82 2.17
C GLY A 109 10.64 -3.60 1.74
N ARG A 110 11.24 -3.25 0.60
CA ARG A 110 12.53 -3.76 0.10
C ARG A 110 13.31 -2.64 -0.64
N PRO A 111 13.76 -1.59 0.09
CA PRO A 111 14.51 -0.49 -0.52
C PRO A 111 15.84 -0.95 -1.12
N HIS A 112 16.25 -0.38 -2.26
CA HIS A 112 17.61 -0.52 -2.78
C HIS A 112 18.49 0.57 -2.18
N TRP A 113 19.20 0.23 -1.10
CA TRP A 113 20.00 1.20 -0.36
C TRP A 113 21.11 1.86 -1.17
N ASP A 114 21.70 1.15 -2.14
CA ASP A 114 22.73 1.71 -3.01
C ASP A 114 22.18 2.91 -3.81
N THR A 115 20.96 2.81 -4.34
CA THR A 115 20.28 3.92 -5.03
C THR A 115 20.08 5.13 -4.10
N LEU A 116 19.58 4.88 -2.89
CA LEU A 116 19.26 5.95 -1.93
C LEU A 116 20.51 6.69 -1.43
N LEU A 117 21.63 5.99 -1.29
CA LEU A 117 22.89 6.56 -0.80
C LEU A 117 23.69 7.26 -1.91
N ASP A 118 23.47 6.89 -3.17
CA ASP A 118 24.14 7.51 -4.33
C ASP A 118 23.48 8.81 -4.79
N TYR A 119 22.35 9.24 -4.20
CA TYR A 119 21.75 10.51 -4.56
C TYR A 119 22.73 11.66 -4.29
N PRO A 120 23.11 12.43 -5.34
CA PRO A 120 24.05 13.52 -5.17
C PRO A 120 23.41 14.63 -4.33
N PRO A 121 24.21 15.39 -3.56
CA PRO A 121 23.71 16.58 -2.90
C PRO A 121 23.12 17.53 -3.95
N ALA A 122 21.92 18.03 -3.70
CA ALA A 122 21.32 19.07 -4.53
C ALA A 122 22.27 20.28 -4.55
N ARG A 123 22.69 20.68 -5.75
CA ARG A 123 23.51 21.87 -5.97
C ARG A 123 22.75 22.78 -6.91
N LEU A 124 22.66 24.03 -6.52
CA LEU A 124 22.17 25.08 -7.39
C LEU A 124 23.27 25.41 -8.40
N SER A 125 22.86 25.63 -9.64
CA SER A 125 23.69 26.29 -10.63
C SER A 125 24.00 27.73 -10.20
N ASP A 126 25.05 28.32 -10.78
CA ASP A 126 25.43 29.70 -10.48
C ASP A 126 24.29 30.68 -10.79
N GLU A 127 23.47 30.38 -11.81
CA GLU A 127 22.29 31.17 -12.19
C GLU A 127 21.18 31.05 -11.14
N GLU A 128 20.85 29.83 -10.71
CA GLU A 128 19.84 29.62 -9.66
C GLU A 128 20.25 30.25 -8.33
N GLN A 129 21.53 30.12 -7.95
CA GLN A 129 22.06 30.74 -6.74
C GLN A 129 22.01 32.27 -6.84
N ALA A 130 22.38 32.87 -7.99
CA ALA A 130 22.27 34.30 -8.21
C ALA A 130 20.82 34.80 -8.17
N PHE A 131 19.87 34.00 -8.66
CA PHE A 131 18.45 34.32 -8.60
C PHE A 131 17.89 34.31 -7.17
N LEU A 132 18.35 33.38 -6.34
CA LEU A 132 18.02 33.36 -4.91
C LEU A 132 18.66 34.55 -4.18
N ASP A 133 19.96 34.75 -4.35
CA ASP A 133 20.71 35.77 -3.58
C ASP A 133 20.38 37.22 -4.00
N GLY A 134 19.79 37.42 -5.19
CA GLY A 134 19.44 38.74 -5.71
C GLY A 134 17.92 38.97 -5.78
N PRO A 135 17.26 38.57 -6.87
CA PRO A 135 15.82 38.76 -7.05
C PRO A 135 14.96 38.27 -5.89
N THR A 136 15.26 37.09 -5.34
CA THR A 136 14.43 36.50 -4.27
C THR A 136 14.57 37.28 -2.97
N GLU A 137 15.79 37.61 -2.54
CA GLU A 137 16.03 38.47 -1.37
C GLU A 137 15.41 39.87 -1.52
N THR A 138 15.48 40.45 -2.71
CA THR A 138 14.84 41.74 -3.00
C THR A 138 13.33 41.66 -2.84
N LEU A 139 12.70 40.63 -3.40
CA LEU A 139 11.25 40.41 -3.25
C LEU A 139 10.87 40.20 -1.78
N CYS A 140 11.62 39.39 -1.04
CA CYS A 140 11.42 39.16 0.39
C CYS A 140 11.47 40.46 1.20
N ALA A 141 12.36 41.39 0.86
CA ALA A 141 12.45 42.69 1.51
C ALA A 141 11.30 43.65 1.15
N MET A 142 10.62 43.43 0.02
CA MET A 142 9.48 44.25 -0.42
C MET A 142 8.15 43.86 0.25
N VAL A 143 8.10 42.70 0.90
CA VAL A 143 6.87 42.15 1.49
C VAL A 143 6.93 42.14 3.01
N SER A 144 5.76 42.27 3.64
CA SER A 144 5.59 42.17 5.09
C SER A 144 4.37 41.33 5.39
N GLU A 145 4.53 40.31 6.22
CA GLU A 145 3.44 39.40 6.61
C GLU A 145 2.25 40.17 7.20
N TRP A 146 2.51 41.12 8.09
CA TRP A 146 1.46 41.93 8.72
C TRP A 146 0.67 42.73 7.69
N ASP A 147 1.35 43.29 6.69
CA ASP A 147 0.73 44.12 5.67
C ASP A 147 -0.12 43.29 4.70
N ILE A 148 0.40 42.12 4.29
CA ILE A 148 -0.33 41.16 3.46
C ILE A 148 -1.59 40.68 4.18
N ALA A 149 -1.50 40.36 5.47
CA ALA A 149 -2.64 39.91 6.25
C ALA A 149 -3.75 40.99 6.35
N GLN A 150 -3.38 42.27 6.42
CA GLN A 150 -4.35 43.38 6.44
C GLN A 150 -5.00 43.63 5.09
N ARG A 151 -4.23 43.56 4.00
CA ARG A 151 -4.72 43.83 2.63
C ARG A 151 -5.37 42.62 1.97
N LEU A 152 -5.09 41.42 2.48
CA LEU A 152 -5.41 40.13 1.85
C LEU A 152 -4.81 39.99 0.44
N ASP A 153 -3.71 40.70 0.17
CA ASP A 153 -3.00 40.72 -1.12
C ASP A 153 -1.56 41.23 -0.94
N LEU A 154 -0.72 41.03 -1.96
CA LEU A 154 0.63 41.55 -2.02
C LEU A 154 0.65 43.06 -2.36
N PRO A 155 1.66 43.81 -1.91
CA PRO A 155 1.87 45.18 -2.34
C PRO A 155 1.99 45.28 -3.88
N PRO A 156 1.40 46.30 -4.55
CA PRO A 156 1.49 46.45 -6.01
C PRO A 156 2.92 46.44 -6.54
N ALA A 157 3.86 47.05 -5.82
CA ALA A 157 5.27 47.05 -6.19
C ALA A 157 5.89 45.64 -6.19
N ALA A 158 5.48 44.77 -5.26
CA ALA A 158 5.93 43.37 -5.23
C ALA A 158 5.36 42.60 -6.42
N TRP A 159 4.09 42.81 -6.76
CA TRP A 159 3.47 42.24 -7.97
C TRP A 159 4.21 42.65 -9.24
N ASP A 160 4.54 43.94 -9.38
CA ASP A 160 5.26 44.44 -10.55
C ASP A 160 6.68 43.86 -10.64
N TYR A 161 7.36 43.73 -9.50
CA TYR A 161 8.68 43.11 -9.43
C TYR A 161 8.67 41.63 -9.80
N ILE A 162 7.73 40.84 -9.25
CA ILE A 162 7.55 39.41 -9.56
C ILE A 162 7.39 39.19 -11.07
N LYS A 163 6.57 40.01 -11.74
CA LYS A 163 6.36 39.93 -13.19
C LYS A 163 7.60 40.33 -13.98
N ALA A 164 8.34 41.34 -13.52
CA ALA A 164 9.53 41.85 -14.20
C ALA A 164 10.71 40.87 -14.14
N GLU A 165 10.93 40.24 -12.99
CA GLU A 165 12.04 39.30 -12.75
C GLU A 165 11.71 37.84 -13.11
N GLY A 166 10.51 37.57 -13.64
CA GLY A 166 10.18 36.26 -14.20
C GLY A 166 9.84 35.16 -13.18
N PHE A 167 9.34 35.50 -11.98
CA PHE A 167 8.98 34.52 -10.94
C PHE A 167 7.84 33.55 -11.30
N PHE A 168 7.13 33.78 -12.41
CA PHE A 168 6.05 32.92 -12.91
C PHE A 168 6.39 32.15 -14.19
N ALA A 169 7.64 32.23 -14.65
CA ALA A 169 8.10 31.56 -15.86
C ALA A 169 8.48 30.10 -15.60
#